data_AF-A0A318K2T2-F1
#
_entry.id   AF-A0A318K2T2-F1
#
_cell.length_a   1.000
_cell.length_b   1.000
_cell.length_c   1.000
_cell.angle_alpha   90.00
_cell.angle_beta   90.00
_cell.angle_gamma   90.00
#
_symmetry.space_group_name_H-M   'P 1'
#
loop_
_entity.id
_entity.type
_entity.pdbx_description
1 polymer ?
#
loop_
_entity_poly.entity_id
_entity_poly.type
_entity_poly.pdbx_seq_one_letter_code
_entity_poly.pdbx_strand_id
1 'polypeptide(L)'
;MLVPPAIPPLTPIAELIENLRSAPAPVREPIDSNIVYSMCTVGDAGRIHDKHLLTALGWNIGTRLDIGCDPDSVVIVHPTEHGHTHMSTAHQFRIPFRQRRITDLNVGDKVLLVAHPNE
;
A
#
# COMPACT_ATOMS: atom_id res chain seq x y z
N MET A 1 22.56 41.74 -9.19
CA MET A 1 22.81 40.35 -9.61
C MET A 1 21.84 40.05 -10.74
N LEU A 2 22.33 40.00 -11.99
CA LEU A 2 21.51 39.74 -13.18
C LEU A 2 21.46 38.23 -13.43
N VAL A 3 20.27 37.63 -13.45
CA VAL A 3 20.10 36.22 -13.84
C VAL A 3 20.20 36.16 -15.37
N PRO A 4 21.12 35.36 -15.94
CA PRO A 4 21.24 35.23 -17.39
C PRO A 4 19.96 34.61 -17.99
N PRO A 5 19.59 35.01 -19.21
CA PRO A 5 18.38 34.51 -19.86
C PRO A 5 18.50 32.99 -20.11
N ALA A 6 17.47 32.24 -19.70
CA ALA A 6 17.36 30.83 -20.03
C ALA A 6 17.10 30.68 -21.53
N ILE A 7 18.08 30.16 -22.27
CA ILE A 7 17.94 29.83 -23.69
C ILE A 7 17.24 28.47 -23.76
N PRO A 8 16.05 28.36 -24.39
CA PRO A 8 15.40 27.07 -24.56
C PRO A 8 16.29 26.18 -25.45
N PRO A 9 16.33 24.87 -25.18
CA PRO A 9 17.08 23.94 -26.03
C PRO A 9 16.58 24.05 -27.48
N LEU A 10 17.50 24.15 -28.43
CA LEU A 10 17.21 24.23 -29.88
C LEU A 10 16.69 22.91 -30.47
N THR A 11 16.55 21.88 -29.64
CA THR A 11 16.09 20.55 -30.03
C THR A 11 14.62 20.58 -30.45
N PRO A 12 14.25 20.01 -31.60
CA PRO A 12 12.86 19.87 -32.00
C PRO A 12 12.03 19.19 -30.90
N ILE A 13 10.82 19.71 -30.65
CA ILE A 13 9.91 19.18 -29.62
C ILE A 13 9.66 17.68 -29.81
N ALA A 14 9.61 17.18 -31.05
CA ALA A 14 9.45 15.77 -31.35
C ALA A 14 10.60 14.91 -30.78
N GLU A 15 11.83 15.39 -30.90
CA GLU A 15 13.02 14.70 -30.38
C GLU A 15 13.05 14.74 -28.85
N LEU A 16 12.59 15.83 -28.24
CA LEU A 16 12.41 15.92 -26.79
C LEU A 16 11.36 14.91 -26.29
N ILE A 17 10.24 14.77 -27.01
CA ILE A 17 9.17 13.82 -26.69
C ILE A 17 9.66 12.38 -26.82
N GLU A 18 10.38 12.06 -27.89
CA GLU A 18 10.96 10.72 -28.08
C GLU A 18 11.98 10.40 -26.99
N ASN A 19 12.83 11.34 -26.61
CA ASN A 19 13.77 11.18 -25.50
C ASN A 19 13.04 10.97 -24.16
N LEU A 20 11.95 11.67 -23.89
CA LEU A 20 11.15 11.44 -22.67
C LEU A 20 10.46 10.07 -22.65
N ARG A 21 10.05 9.54 -23.81
CA ARG A 21 9.43 8.22 -23.92
C ARG A 21 10.44 7.07 -23.83
N SER A 22 11.63 7.28 -24.38
CA SER A 22 12.67 6.26 -24.50
C SER A 22 13.70 6.31 -23.37
N ALA A 23 13.79 7.42 -22.63
CA ALA A 23 14.61 7.49 -21.45
C ALA A 23 14.13 6.45 -20.43
N PRO A 24 15.00 5.57 -19.93
CA PRO A 24 14.64 4.71 -18.82
C PRO A 24 14.28 5.61 -17.65
N ALA A 25 13.03 5.52 -17.18
CA ALA A 25 12.63 6.19 -15.96
C ALA A 25 13.57 5.69 -14.85
N PRO A 26 14.25 6.57 -14.09
CA PRO A 26 15.04 6.13 -12.96
C PRO A 26 14.11 5.39 -12.01
N VAL A 27 14.29 4.07 -11.89
CA VAL A 27 13.59 3.27 -10.90
C VAL A 27 14.14 3.73 -9.57
N ARG A 28 13.35 4.54 -8.84
CA ARG A 28 13.70 4.91 -7.47
C ARG A 28 13.69 3.64 -6.64
N GLU A 29 14.79 3.37 -5.96
CA GLU A 29 14.82 2.32 -4.96
C GLU A 29 13.83 2.68 -3.83
N PRO A 30 13.11 1.70 -3.27
CA PRO A 30 12.29 1.91 -2.09
C PRO A 30 13.14 2.54 -0.97
N ILE A 31 12.58 3.53 -0.27
CA ILE A 31 13.27 4.17 0.88
C ILE A 31 13.60 3.12 1.95
N ASP A 32 12.75 2.10 2.08
CA ASP A 32 13.02 0.90 2.87
C ASP A 32 12.70 -0.34 2.02
N SER A 33 13.72 -1.14 1.75
CA SER A 33 13.62 -2.37 0.97
C SER A 33 12.85 -3.49 1.69
N ASN A 34 12.60 -3.35 3.00
CA ASN A 34 11.84 -4.33 3.77
C ASN A 34 10.33 -4.12 3.66
N ILE A 35 9.88 -2.95 3.17
CA ILE A 35 8.47 -2.70 2.99
C ILE A 35 7.95 -3.46 1.78
N VAL A 36 6.93 -4.28 2.02
CA VAL A 36 6.19 -4.99 0.97
C VAL A 36 4.92 -4.21 0.66
N TYR A 37 4.76 -3.84 -0.60
CA TYR A 37 3.57 -3.16 -1.11
C TYR A 37 2.70 -4.13 -1.90
N SER A 38 1.38 -4.00 -1.76
CA SER A 38 0.43 -4.66 -2.66
C SER A 38 -0.85 -3.84 -2.77
N MET A 39 -1.77 -4.27 -3.63
CA MET A 39 -3.11 -3.70 -3.70
C MET A 39 -4.15 -4.82 -3.71
N CYS A 40 -5.23 -4.63 -2.97
CA CYS A 40 -6.38 -5.54 -3.03
C CYS A 40 -7.68 -4.76 -3.14
N THR A 41 -8.73 -5.46 -3.56
CA THR A 41 -10.10 -4.97 -3.43
C THR A 41 -10.64 -5.39 -2.08
N VAL A 42 -11.33 -4.50 -1.37
CA VAL A 42 -12.03 -4.83 -0.13
C VAL A 42 -13.18 -5.79 -0.48
N GLY A 43 -13.04 -7.05 -0.08
CA GLY A 43 -14.06 -8.07 -0.30
C GLY A 43 -15.25 -7.92 0.64
N ASP A 44 -16.28 -8.74 0.42
CA ASP A 44 -17.50 -8.66 1.23
C ASP A 44 -17.20 -8.75 2.73
N ALA A 45 -18.05 -8.07 3.51
CA ALA A 45 -17.90 -7.92 4.95
C ALA A 45 -16.64 -7.17 5.41
N GLY A 46 -15.81 -6.65 4.50
CA GLY A 46 -14.56 -5.96 4.81
C GLY A 46 -13.34 -6.90 4.75
N ARG A 47 -13.39 -7.93 3.91
CA ARG A 47 -12.31 -8.93 3.79
C ARG A 47 -11.11 -8.36 3.05
N ILE A 48 -9.92 -8.60 3.59
CA ILE A 48 -8.65 -8.29 2.95
C ILE A 48 -7.98 -9.62 2.61
N HIS A 49 -7.74 -9.82 1.32
CA HIS A 49 -7.09 -11.01 0.81
C HIS A 49 -5.83 -10.61 0.03
N ASP A 50 -4.67 -10.91 0.58
CA ASP A 50 -3.42 -10.84 -0.17
C ASP A 50 -2.48 -11.91 0.35
N LYS A 51 -2.47 -13.05 -0.34
CA LYS A 51 -1.66 -14.18 0.10
C LYS A 51 -0.18 -13.84 0.13
N HIS A 52 0.31 -13.04 -0.81
CA HIS A 52 1.73 -12.73 -0.92
C HIS A 52 2.19 -11.87 0.26
N LEU A 53 1.48 -10.76 0.50
CA LEU A 53 1.78 -9.83 1.58
C LEU A 53 1.58 -10.47 2.96
N LEU A 54 0.51 -11.24 3.15
CA LEU A 54 0.24 -11.90 4.44
C LEU A 54 1.25 -13.02 4.74
N THR A 55 1.74 -13.71 3.70
CA THR A 55 2.85 -14.67 3.86
C THR A 55 4.15 -13.96 4.18
N ALA A 56 4.43 -12.80 3.56
CA ALA A 56 5.62 -12.00 3.85
C ALA A 56 5.65 -11.52 5.31
N LEU A 57 4.49 -11.19 5.89
CA LEU A 57 4.33 -10.86 7.31
C LEU A 57 4.44 -12.09 8.25
N GLY A 58 4.51 -13.31 7.71
CA GLY A 58 4.53 -14.54 8.52
C GLY A 58 3.24 -14.82 9.29
N TRP A 59 2.13 -14.16 8.94
CA TRP A 59 0.85 -14.34 9.63
C TRP A 59 0.19 -15.65 9.20
N ASN A 60 0.02 -16.56 10.16
CA ASN A 60 -0.52 -17.89 9.93
C ASN A 60 -2.01 -17.96 10.27
N ILE A 61 -2.67 -19.04 9.88
CA ILE A 61 -4.05 -19.32 10.28
C ILE A 61 -4.16 -19.28 11.81
N GLY A 62 -5.14 -18.54 12.32
CA GLY A 62 -5.35 -18.38 13.76
C GLY A 62 -4.50 -17.28 14.41
N THR A 63 -3.55 -16.66 13.69
CA THR A 63 -2.88 -15.44 14.17
C THR A 63 -3.94 -14.39 14.50
N ARG A 64 -3.95 -13.95 15.76
CA ARG A 64 -4.85 -12.91 16.25
C ARG A 64 -4.31 -11.54 15.89
N LEU A 65 -5.22 -10.68 15.47
CA LEU A 65 -4.93 -9.36 14.93
C LEU A 65 -5.69 -8.32 15.73
N ASP A 66 -4.97 -7.25 16.05
CA ASP A 66 -5.56 -6.02 16.54
C ASP A 66 -5.61 -5.03 15.38
N ILE A 67 -6.71 -4.27 15.35
CA ILE A 67 -7.07 -3.43 14.20
C ILE A 67 -7.45 -2.06 14.74
N GLY A 68 -6.52 -1.14 14.58
CA GLY A 68 -6.66 0.27 14.90
C GLY A 68 -6.95 1.13 13.68
N CYS A 69 -7.32 2.38 13.94
CA CYS A 69 -7.41 3.43 12.94
C CYS A 69 -6.50 4.58 13.38
N ASP A 70 -5.73 5.09 12.43
CA ASP A 70 -4.99 6.34 12.58
C ASP A 70 -5.88 7.54 12.20
N PRO A 71 -5.64 8.76 12.74
CA PRO A 71 -6.33 9.99 12.33
C PRO A 71 -6.38 10.24 10.81
N ASP A 72 -5.38 9.80 10.05
CA ASP A 72 -5.29 10.03 8.60
C ASP A 72 -6.06 8.99 7.76
N SER A 73 -7.09 8.36 8.34
CA SER A 73 -7.92 7.34 7.70
C SER A 73 -7.14 6.07 7.29
N VAL A 74 -6.03 5.79 7.95
CA VAL A 74 -5.25 4.56 7.74
C VAL A 74 -5.73 3.48 8.71
N VAL A 75 -5.95 2.27 8.22
CA VAL A 75 -6.19 1.09 9.06
C VAL A 75 -4.85 0.45 9.37
N ILE A 76 -4.51 0.36 10.66
CA ILE A 76 -3.28 -0.28 11.14
C ILE A 76 -3.65 -1.67 11.66
N VAL A 77 -2.92 -2.68 11.19
CA VAL A 77 -3.14 -4.08 11.56
C VAL A 77 -1.83 -4.68 12.01
N HIS A 78 -1.80 -5.27 13.20
CA HIS A 78 -0.62 -5.93 13.77
C HIS A 78 -1.01 -7.21 14.53
N PRO A 79 -0.10 -8.19 14.64
CA PRO A 79 -0.35 -9.40 15.41
C PRO A 79 -0.38 -9.10 16.91
N THR A 80 -1.22 -9.82 17.65
CA THR A 80 -1.34 -9.68 19.10
C THR A 80 -1.88 -10.97 19.71
N GLU A 81 -1.66 -11.20 21.00
CA GLU A 81 -2.22 -12.35 21.72
C GLU A 81 -3.72 -12.20 22.02
N HIS A 82 -4.22 -10.96 22.08
CA HIS A 82 -5.56 -10.63 22.58
C HIS A 82 -6.51 -10.05 21.51
N GLY A 83 -6.07 -10.04 20.26
CA GLY A 83 -6.85 -9.51 19.13
C GLY A 83 -8.17 -10.26 18.93
N HIS A 84 -9.22 -9.51 18.61
CA HIS A 84 -10.56 -10.07 18.36
C HIS A 84 -10.75 -10.56 16.93
N THR A 85 -9.92 -10.08 16.00
CA THR A 85 -9.87 -10.57 14.62
C THR A 85 -8.80 -11.64 14.52
N HIS A 86 -8.98 -12.60 13.62
CA HIS A 86 -7.98 -13.62 13.36
C HIS A 86 -7.84 -13.86 11.86
N MET A 87 -6.65 -14.32 11.48
CA MET A 87 -6.39 -14.89 10.17
C MET A 87 -7.25 -16.14 9.98
N SER A 88 -8.10 -16.12 8.96
CA SER A 88 -8.94 -17.27 8.61
C SER A 88 -8.15 -18.33 7.84
N THR A 89 -8.74 -19.52 7.70
CA THR A 89 -8.18 -20.64 6.92
C THR A 89 -7.94 -20.30 5.45
N ALA A 90 -8.66 -19.30 4.92
CA ALA A 90 -8.49 -18.80 3.56
C ALA A 90 -7.37 -17.75 3.41
N HIS A 91 -6.48 -17.59 4.41
CA HIS A 91 -5.38 -16.60 4.39
C HIS A 91 -5.89 -15.17 4.14
N GLN A 92 -6.98 -14.82 4.81
CA GLN A 92 -7.61 -13.51 4.77
C GLN A 92 -8.06 -13.14 6.18
N PHE A 93 -8.21 -11.85 6.44
CA PHE A 93 -8.81 -11.33 7.66
C PHE A 93 -9.89 -10.30 7.33
N ARG A 94 -10.66 -9.90 8.34
CA ARG A 94 -11.79 -8.98 8.17
C ARG A 94 -11.53 -7.70 8.96
N ILE A 95 -11.66 -6.56 8.30
CA ILE A 95 -11.71 -5.26 8.97
C ILE A 95 -13.12 -5.08 9.56
N PRO A 96 -13.26 -4.90 10.89
CA PRO A 96 -14.57 -4.79 11.52
C PRO A 96 -15.30 -3.51 11.07
N PHE A 97 -16.62 -3.55 11.16
CA PHE A 97 -17.48 -2.49 10.63
C PHE A 97 -17.19 -1.10 11.23
N ARG A 98 -16.83 -1.03 12.52
CA ARG A 98 -16.51 0.24 13.18
C ARG A 98 -15.29 0.90 12.53
N GLN A 99 -14.20 0.16 12.39
CA GLN A 99 -12.96 0.65 11.78
C GLN A 99 -13.19 1.08 10.33
N ARG A 100 -13.92 0.26 9.57
CA ARG A 100 -14.32 0.62 8.19
C ARG A 100 -15.07 1.94 8.10
N ARG A 101 -15.99 2.20 9.03
CA ARG A 101 -16.72 3.48 9.05
C ARG A 101 -15.86 4.67 9.43
N ILE A 102 -14.87 4.47 10.30
CA ILE A 102 -13.96 5.54 10.72
C ILE A 102 -13.07 5.96 9.55
N THR A 103 -12.61 5.00 8.75
CA THR A 103 -11.69 5.23 7.63
C THR A 103 -12.39 5.32 6.27
N ASP A 104 -13.71 5.46 6.24
CA ASP A 104 -14.56 5.42 5.02
C ASP A 104 -14.23 4.27 4.05
N LEU A 105 -13.93 3.09 4.59
CA LEU A 105 -13.55 1.92 3.82
C LEU A 105 -14.77 1.08 3.43
N ASN A 106 -15.10 1.11 2.15
CA ASN A 106 -16.27 0.45 1.57
C ASN A 106 -15.91 -0.85 0.87
N VAL A 107 -16.89 -1.76 0.77
CA VAL A 107 -16.73 -2.99 -0.01
C VAL A 107 -16.62 -2.62 -1.49
N GLY A 108 -15.64 -3.21 -2.18
CA GLY A 108 -15.33 -2.89 -3.57
C GLY A 108 -14.23 -1.83 -3.74
N ASP A 109 -13.82 -1.15 -2.68
CA ASP A 109 -12.73 -0.18 -2.74
C ASP A 109 -11.41 -0.86 -3.06
N LYS A 110 -10.57 -0.19 -3.84
CA LYS A 110 -9.18 -0.58 -4.05
C LYS A 110 -8.32 0.08 -2.99
N VAL A 111 -7.63 -0.73 -2.21
CA VAL A 111 -6.72 -0.24 -1.17
C VAL A 111 -5.29 -0.58 -1.48
N LEU A 112 -4.40 0.34 -1.12
CA LEU A 112 -2.97 0.07 -1.00
C LEU A 112 -2.73 -0.64 0.34
N LEU A 113 -2.05 -1.77 0.27
CA LEU A 113 -1.55 -2.49 1.43
C LEU A 113 -0.05 -2.21 1.56
N VAL A 114 0.37 -1.90 2.78
CA VAL A 114 1.76 -1.64 3.13
C VAL A 114 2.08 -2.53 4.32
N ALA A 115 3.11 -3.34 4.19
CA ALA A 115 3.53 -4.29 5.20
C ALA A 115 5.00 -4.10 5.52
N HIS A 116 5.32 -4.10 6.81
CA HIS A 116 6.69 -4.13 7.29
C HIS A 116 6.91 -5.44 8.07
N PRO A 117 7.49 -6.49 7.46
CA PRO A 117 7.61 -7.83 8.05
C PRO A 117 8.37 -7.93 9.38
N ASN A 118 9.18 -6.92 9.71
CA ASN A 118 10.06 -6.93 10.88
C ASN A 118 9.58 -5.99 12.01
N GLU A 119 8.37 -5.43 11.89
CA GLU A 119 7.71 -4.59 12.91
C GLU A 119 6.36 -5.19 13.34
#